data_AF-A0A2N1WET2-F1
#
_entry.id   AF-A0A2N1WET2-F1
#
_cell.length_a   1.000
_cell.length_b   1.000
_cell.length_c   1.000
_cell.angle_alpha   90.00
_cell.angle_beta   90.00
_cell.angle_gamma   90.00
#
_symmetry.space_group_name_H-M   'P 1'
#
loop_
_entity.id
_entity.type
_entity.pdbx_description
1 polymer ?
#
loop_
_entity_poly.entity_id
_entity_poly.type
_entity_poly.pdbx_seq_one_letter_code
_entity_poly.pdbx_strand_id
1 'polypeptide(L)' 'MDPDDGAAWIRISLAQQRLELLENGRLVRQYAVSTAANGAGEANGSGCTPRGWHEIRVKIGAGCAHGEFWTRFRGW' A
#
# COMPACT_ATOMS: atom_id res chain seq x y z
N MET A 1 1.34 -0.85 -17.66
CA MET A 1 2.46 -0.08 -17.11
C MET A 1 3.54 -1.09 -16.81
N ASP A 2 4.70 -0.91 -17.42
CA ASP A 2 5.79 -1.88 -17.31
C ASP A 2 6.58 -1.57 -16.03
N PRO A 3 6.84 -2.54 -15.15
CA PRO A 3 7.72 -2.32 -13.99
C PRO A 3 9.11 -1.80 -14.36
N ASP A 4 9.52 -1.90 -15.63
CA ASP A 4 10.79 -1.41 -16.17
C ASP A 4 10.78 0.06 -16.66
N ASP A 5 9.65 0.79 -16.57
CA ASP A 5 9.51 2.20 -17.00
C ASP A 5 10.27 3.24 -16.13
N GLY A 6 11.27 2.81 -15.35
CA GLY A 6 12.08 3.70 -14.51
C GLY A 6 11.37 4.21 -13.23
N ALA A 7 10.15 3.73 -12.96
CA ALA A 7 9.34 4.13 -11.81
C ALA A 7 9.52 3.19 -10.60
N ALA A 8 9.24 3.71 -9.41
CA ALA A 8 9.16 2.91 -8.19
C ALA A 8 7.76 2.29 -8.05
N TRP A 9 7.72 0.99 -7.73
CA TRP A 9 6.51 0.19 -7.67
C TRP A 9 6.36 -0.52 -6.33
N ILE A 10 5.12 -0.62 -5.85
CA ILE A 10 4.78 -1.43 -4.68
C ILE A 10 3.95 -2.61 -5.15
N ARG A 11 4.44 -3.84 -4.91
CA ARG A 11 3.71 -5.07 -5.13
C ARG A 11 3.27 -5.66 -3.79
N ILE A 12 1.98 -5.92 -3.66
CA ILE A 12 1.39 -6.57 -2.47
C ILE A 12 0.99 -7.99 -2.84
N SER A 13 1.55 -8.97 -2.12
CA SER A 13 1.16 -10.36 -2.20
C SER A 13 0.24 -10.71 -1.03
N LEU A 14 -1.05 -10.89 -1.31
CA LEU A 14 -2.04 -11.29 -0.31
C LEU A 14 -1.74 -12.67 0.27
N ALA A 15 -1.36 -13.64 -0.58
CA ALA A 15 -1.07 -15.01 -0.16
C ALA A 15 0.16 -15.08 0.75
N GLN A 16 1.17 -14.23 0.51
CA GLN A 16 2.41 -14.22 1.30
C GLN A 16 2.42 -13.19 2.42
N GLN A 17 1.36 -12.37 2.56
CA GLN A 17 1.30 -11.26 3.52
C GLN A 17 2.57 -10.39 3.44
N ARG A 18 2.94 -9.99 2.22
CA ARG A 18 4.21 -9.32 1.96
C ARG A 18 4.06 -8.13 1.01
N LEU A 19 4.75 -7.05 1.35
CA LEU A 19 4.98 -5.90 0.49
C LEU A 19 6.39 -5.97 -0.11
N GLU A 20 6.49 -5.69 -1.40
CA GLU A 20 7.73 -5.58 -2.15
C GLU A 20 7.83 -4.19 -2.78
N LEU A 21 8.93 -3.49 -2.49
CA LEU A 21 9.29 -2.26 -3.19
C LEU A 21 10.24 -2.63 -4.34
N LEU A 22 9.82 -2.31 -5.56
CA LEU A 22 10.63 -2.46 -6.76
C LEU A 22 11.05 -1.09 -7.29
N GLU A 23 12.31 -0.93 -7.65
CA GLU A 23 12.83 0.25 -8.35
C GLU A 23 13.49 -0.23 -9.64
N ASN A 24 13.07 0.33 -10.79
CA ASN A 24 13.57 -0.08 -12.11
C ASN A 24 13.50 -1.61 -12.31
N GLY A 25 12.33 -2.20 -12.02
CA GLY A 25 12.11 -3.65 -12.08
C GLY A 25 12.81 -4.49 -11.00
N ARG A 26 13.68 -3.91 -10.15
CA ARG A 26 14.49 -4.66 -9.18
C ARG A 26 13.91 -4.56 -7.77
N LEU A 27 13.84 -5.68 -7.07
CA LEU A 27 13.43 -5.71 -5.67
C LEU A 27 14.48 -5.02 -4.78
N VAL A 28 14.09 -3.95 -4.09
CA VAL A 28 14.99 -3.19 -3.19
C VAL A 28 14.68 -3.41 -1.71
N ARG A 29 13.40 -3.64 -1.36
CA ARG A 29 12.96 -3.87 0.02
C ARG A 29 11.76 -4.81 0.09
N GLN A 30 11.65 -5.51 1.21
CA GLN A 30 10.51 -6.36 1.57
C GLN A 30 10.09 -6.10 3.00
N TYR A 31 8.78 -6.09 3.22
CA TYR A 31 8.17 -5.92 4.55
C TYR A 31 7.05 -6.93 4.74
N ALA A 32 6.93 -7.48 5.94
CA ALA A 32 5.71 -8.18 6.33
C ALA A 32 4.56 -7.17 6.42
N VAL A 33 3.37 -7.56 5.97
CA VAL A 33 2.17 -6.73 6.04
C VAL A 33 0.99 -7.57 6.50
N SER A 34 -0.01 -6.90 7.08
CA SER A 34 -1.32 -7.50 7.29
C SER A 34 -2.28 -6.94 6.25
N THR A 35 -3.07 -7.81 5.62
CA THR A 35 -4.14 -7.40 4.68
C THR A 35 -5.51 -7.54 5.34
N ALA A 36 -6.58 -7.20 4.61
CA ALA A 36 -7.93 -7.40 5.11
C ALA A 36 -8.18 -8.86 5.53
N ALA A 37 -8.82 -9.04 6.68
CA ALA A 37 -9.22 -10.37 7.18
C ALA A 37 -10.23 -11.07 6.25
N ASN A 38 -11.05 -10.29 5.54
CA ASN A 38 -12.02 -10.80 4.57
C ASN A 38 -11.39 -11.20 3.22
N GLY A 39 -10.07 -11.06 3.08
CA GLY A 39 -9.35 -11.40 1.86
C GLY A 39 -9.51 -10.35 0.76
N ALA A 40 -9.49 -10.80 -0.49
CA ALA A 40 -9.59 -9.95 -1.67
C ALA A 40 -11.05 -9.65 -2.06
N GLY A 41 -11.33 -8.46 -2.59
CA GLY A 41 -12.66 -8.11 -3.07
C GLY A 41 -12.84 -6.62 -3.39
N GLU A 42 -13.80 -6.31 -4.28
CA GLU A 42 -14.02 -4.96 -4.82
C GLU A 42 -15.42 -4.39 -4.48
N ALA A 43 -16.24 -5.16 -3.77
CA ALA A 43 -17.58 -4.71 -3.40
C ALA A 43 -17.50 -3.62 -2.32
N ASN A 44 -18.29 -2.55 -2.50
CA ASN A 44 -18.37 -1.48 -1.52
C ASN A 44 -18.84 -2.02 -0.16
N GLY A 45 -18.20 -1.61 0.92
CA GLY A 45 -18.50 -2.08 2.28
C GLY A 45 -18.06 -3.50 2.60
N SER A 46 -17.33 -4.19 1.71
CA SER A 46 -16.89 -5.58 1.93
C SER A 46 -15.83 -5.74 3.01
N GLY A 47 -15.09 -4.68 3.33
CA GLY A 47 -13.92 -4.77 4.19
C GLY A 47 -12.79 -5.62 3.62
N CYS A 48 -12.82 -5.94 2.32
CA CYS A 48 -11.76 -6.65 1.61
C CYS A 48 -10.63 -5.71 1.17
N THR A 49 -9.46 -6.29 0.85
CA THR A 49 -8.38 -5.57 0.15
C THR A 49 -8.66 -5.60 -1.35
N PRO A 50 -8.84 -4.44 -2.00
CA PRO A 50 -9.03 -4.38 -3.45
C PRO A 50 -7.73 -4.77 -4.17
N ARG A 51 -7.87 -5.46 -5.31
CA ARG A 51 -6.76 -5.86 -6.18
C ARG A 51 -6.60 -4.88 -7.34
N GLY A 52 -5.62 -5.14 -8.19
CA GLY A 52 -5.34 -4.32 -9.36
C GLY A 52 -4.39 -3.17 -9.08
N TRP A 53 -4.39 -2.19 -9.98
CA TRP A 53 -3.48 -1.05 -9.92
C TRP A 53 -4.05 0.08 -9.08
N HIS A 54 -3.22 0.57 -8.16
CA HIS A 54 -3.56 1.67 -7.26
C HIS A 54 -2.45 2.71 -7.32
N GLU A 55 -2.81 3.98 -7.23
CA GLU A 55 -1.87 5.10 -7.14
C GLU A 55 -1.85 5.64 -5.71
N ILE A 56 -0.65 5.84 -5.14
CA ILE A 56 -0.52 6.47 -3.83
C ILE A 56 -0.72 7.98 -3.98
N ARG A 57 -1.88 8.48 -3.55
CA ARG A 57 -2.26 9.90 -3.69
C ARG A 57 -1.76 10.80 -2.56
N VAL A 58 -1.58 10.25 -1.36
CA VAL A 58 -1.19 11.02 -0.17
C VAL A 58 -0.41 10.14 0.80
N LYS A 59 0.57 10.74 1.49
CA LYS A 59 1.29 10.14 2.63
C LYS A 59 1.16 11.09 3.82
N ILE A 60 0.64 10.58 4.93
CA ILE A 60 0.32 11.37 6.13
C ILE A 60 1.19 10.90 7.29
N GLY A 61 1.61 11.82 8.17
CA GLY A 61 2.35 11.52 9.40
C GLY A 61 3.88 11.58 9.32
N ALA A 62 4.43 12.27 8.30
CA ALA A 62 5.86 12.54 8.25
C ALA A 62 6.30 13.46 9.41
N GLY A 63 7.33 13.06 10.15
CA GLY A 63 7.90 13.83 11.27
C GLY A 63 7.16 13.68 12.60
N CYS A 64 6.10 12.86 12.64
CA CYS A 64 5.26 12.72 13.80
C CYS A 64 5.76 11.66 14.77
N ALA A 65 5.37 11.77 16.05
CA ALA A 65 5.78 10.81 17.06
C ALA A 65 5.12 9.45 16.81
N HIS A 66 5.81 8.37 17.19
CA HIS A 66 5.23 7.04 17.10
C HIS A 66 4.01 6.94 18.03
N GLY A 67 2.89 6.44 17.51
CA GLY A 67 1.63 6.33 18.26
C GLY A 67 0.82 7.65 18.34
N GLU A 68 1.24 8.70 17.63
CA GLU A 68 0.46 9.93 17.56
C GLU A 68 -0.83 9.72 16.75
N PHE A 69 -1.96 10.15 17.31
CA PHE A 69 -3.29 9.97 16.73
C PHE A 69 -3.91 11.33 16.40
N TRP A 70 -4.32 11.54 15.16
CA TRP A 70 -5.03 12.76 14.74
C TRP A 70 -6.48 12.47 14.40
N THR A 71 -7.39 13.23 15.02
CA THR A 71 -8.83 13.10 14.84
C THR A 71 -9.38 13.92 13.67
N ARG A 72 -8.58 14.82 13.09
CA ARG A 72 -9.04 15.72 12.02
C ARG A 72 -7.93 16.05 11.04
N PHE A 73 -8.03 15.51 9.84
CA PHE A 73 -7.26 15.98 8.69
C PHE A 73 -8.04 17.13 8.04
N ARG A 74 -7.50 18.35 8.06
CA ARG A 74 -8.10 19.50 7.36
C ARG A 74 -7.44 19.64 5.99
N GLY A 75 -8.09 19.11 4.96
CA GLY A 75 -7.64 19.30 3.58
C GLY A 75 -8.34 18.38 2.59
N TRP A 76 -9.56 18.79 2.17
CA TRP A 76 -10.01 19.00 0.80
C TRP A 76 -11.03 20.14 0.83
#